data_AF-A0A535Q8W1-F1
#
_entry.id   AF-A0A535Q8W1-F1
#
_cell.length_a   1.000
_cell.length_b   1.000
_cell.length_c   1.000
_cell.angle_alpha   90.00
_cell.angle_beta   90.00
_cell.angle_gamma   90.00
#
_symmetry.space_group_name_H-M   'P 1'
#
loop_
_entity.id
_entity.type
_entity.pdbx_description
1 polymer ?
#
loop_
_entity_poly.entity_id
_entity_poly.type
_entity_poly.pdbx_seq_one_letter_code
_entity_poly.pdbx_strand_id
1 'polypeptide(L)' 'MSQGSGIPQDYEPGSGWHTYRVEVQGNEASLLDDGVQIGSASSQQTDFLSNGPIGFSSELVILRVSSLRILTL' A
#
# COMPACT_ATOMS: atom_id res chain seq x y z
N MET A 1 -32.60 -1.19 -24.61
CA MET A 1 -31.59 -1.05 -23.54
C MET A 1 -31.77 -2.23 -22.60
N SER A 2 -30.79 -3.13 -22.48
CA SER A 2 -30.88 -4.29 -21.58
C SER A 2 -30.60 -3.84 -20.14
N GLN A 3 -31.48 -4.19 -19.20
CA GLN A 3 -31.28 -4.01 -17.77
C GLN A 3 -30.03 -4.79 -17.34
N GLY A 4 -29.05 -4.11 -16.73
CA GLY A 4 -27.99 -4.80 -15.99
C GLY A 4 -28.62 -5.60 -14.85
N SER A 5 -28.13 -6.81 -14.59
CA SER A 5 -28.78 -7.81 -13.72
C SER A 5 -29.01 -7.36 -12.28
N GLY A 6 -28.41 -6.25 -11.82
CA GLY A 6 -28.55 -5.73 -10.46
C GLY A 6 -27.98 -6.66 -9.38
N ILE A 7 -27.34 -7.78 -9.77
CA ILE A 7 -26.67 -8.70 -8.86
C ILE A 7 -25.30 -8.08 -8.56
N PRO A 8 -24.99 -7.77 -7.28
CA PRO A 8 -23.64 -7.40 -6.88
C PRO A 8 -22.69 -8.55 -7.25
N GLN A 9 -21.65 -8.24 -8.00
CA GLN A 9 -20.60 -9.19 -8.33
C GLN A 9 -19.37 -8.80 -7.51
N ASP A 10 -18.81 -9.76 -6.79
CA ASP A 10 -17.57 -9.53 -6.03
C ASP A 10 -16.47 -9.09 -6.98
N TYR A 11 -15.72 -8.06 -6.58
CA TYR A 11 -14.53 -7.64 -7.30
C TYR A 11 -13.46 -8.72 -7.14
N GLU A 12 -13.15 -9.43 -8.22
CA GLU A 12 -12.04 -10.39 -8.31
C GLU A 12 -10.81 -9.66 -8.88
N PRO A 13 -9.84 -9.25 -8.05
CA PRO A 13 -8.65 -8.53 -8.51
C PRO A 13 -7.72 -9.40 -9.38
N GLY A 14 -7.97 -10.70 -9.46
CA GLY A 14 -7.13 -11.66 -10.17
C GLY A 14 -5.88 -12.04 -9.37
N SER A 15 -4.92 -12.68 -10.02
CA SER A 15 -3.69 -13.21 -9.41
C SER A 15 -2.50 -12.26 -9.39
N GLY A 16 -2.71 -10.97 -9.69
CA GLY A 16 -1.64 -9.96 -9.78
C GLY A 16 -1.11 -9.58 -8.40
N TRP A 17 -0.23 -10.42 -7.84
CA TRP A 17 0.56 -10.02 -6.67
C TRP A 17 1.50 -8.87 -7.06
N HIS A 18 1.47 -7.81 -6.25
CA HIS A 18 2.40 -6.68 -6.35
C HIS A 18 3.31 -6.63 -5.12
N THR A 19 4.54 -6.17 -5.34
CA THR A 19 5.49 -5.90 -4.26
C THR A 19 5.51 -4.40 -3.97
N TYR A 20 4.91 -4.03 -2.84
CA TYR A 20 5.03 -2.68 -2.31
C TYR A 20 6.21 -2.57 -1.34
N ARG A 21 6.97 -1.47 -1.44
CA ARG A 21 8.01 -1.13 -0.48
C ARG A 21 7.87 0.32 -0.04
N VAL A 22 7.90 0.52 1.27
CA VAL A 22 8.03 1.84 1.88
C VAL A 22 9.43 1.92 2.49
N GLU A 23 10.19 2.93 2.08
CA GLU A 23 11.50 3.23 2.66
C GLU A 23 11.39 4.56 3.42
N VAL A 24 11.88 4.59 4.66
CA VAL A 24 11.83 5.77 5.53
C VAL A 24 13.24 6.07 6.03
N GLN A 25 13.68 7.31 5.85
CA GLN A 25 14.96 7.80 6.36
C GLN A 25 14.79 9.24 6.85
N GLY A 26 15.01 9.47 8.15
CA GLY A 26 14.79 10.78 8.76
C GLY A 26 13.34 11.26 8.60
N ASN A 27 13.17 12.38 7.90
CA ASN A 27 11.87 13.01 7.61
C ASN A 27 11.32 12.65 6.22
N GLU A 28 12.01 11.79 5.46
CA GLU A 28 11.65 11.42 4.09
C GLU A 28 11.06 10.01 4.05
N ALA A 29 10.08 9.83 3.15
CA ALA A 29 9.52 8.53 2.80
C ALA A 29 9.36 8.39 1.28
N SER A 30 9.65 7.19 0.76
CA SER A 30 9.41 6.83 -0.64
C SER A 30 8.53 5.59 -0.73
N LEU A 31 7.71 5.52 -1.79
CA LEU A 31 6.85 4.38 -2.09
C LEU A 31 7.27 3.78 -3.44
N LEU A 32 7.50 2.48 -3.45
CA LEU A 32 7.79 1.69 -4.63
C LEU A 32 6.68 0.67 -4.89
N ASP A 33 6.32 0.50 -6.16
CA ASP A 33 5.44 -0.54 -6.68
C ASP A 33 6.23 -1.38 -7.70
N ASP A 34 6.36 -2.68 -7.40
CA ASP A 34 7.18 -3.64 -8.16
C ASP A 34 8.61 -3.14 -8.44
N GLY A 35 9.18 -2.43 -7.48
CA GLY A 35 10.54 -1.88 -7.53
C GLY A 35 10.67 -0.54 -8.26
N VAL A 36 9.59 0.00 -8.81
CA VAL A 36 9.55 1.33 -9.42
C VAL A 36 9.09 2.35 -8.37
N GLN A 37 9.85 3.41 -8.14
CA GLN A 37 9.41 4.49 -7.25
C GLN A 37 8.26 5.26 -7.91
N ILE A 38 7.11 5.23 -7.25
CA ILE A 38 5.88 5.90 -7.72
C ILE A 38 5.58 7.19 -6.95
N GLY A 39 6.27 7.45 -5.84
CA GLY A 39 6.13 8.68 -5.09
C GLY A 39 7.13 8.84 -3.96
N SER A 40 7.23 10.07 -3.47
CA SER A 40 8.03 10.43 -2.29
C SER A 40 7.47 11.67 -1.61
N ALA A 41 7.70 11.79 -0.32
CA ALA A 41 7.33 12.96 0.47
C ALA A 41 8.35 13.21 1.58
N SER A 42 8.45 14.47 2.02
CA SER A 42 9.24 14.87 3.18
C SER A 42 8.41 15.74 4.13
N SER A 43 8.66 15.60 5.43
CA SER A 43 8.04 16.46 6.44
C SER A 43 8.82 17.76 6.59
N GLN A 44 8.11 18.88 6.60
CA GLN A 44 8.66 20.19 6.94
C GLN A 44 8.53 20.55 8.43
N GLN A 45 7.93 19.65 9.22
CA GLN A 45 7.60 19.90 10.63
C GLN A 45 8.52 19.18 11.62
N THR A 46 9.18 18.11 11.19
CA THR A 46 10.02 17.26 12.04
C THR A 46 11.14 16.64 11.19
N ASP A 47 12.29 16.43 11.81
CA ASP A 47 13.44 15.76 11.20
C ASP A 47 13.31 14.22 11.21
N PHE A 48 12.33 13.69 11.95
CA PHE A 48 12.07 12.25 12.05
C PHE A 48 10.58 11.95 11.98
N LEU A 49 10.22 10.91 11.21
CA LEU A 49 8.86 10.38 11.16
C LEU A 49 8.56 9.43 12.33
N SER A 50 7.27 9.17 12.57
CA SER A 50 6.82 8.22 13.60
C SER A 50 7.42 6.82 13.37
N ASN A 51 7.82 6.15 14.45
CA ASN A 51 8.32 4.78 14.44
C ASN A 51 7.22 3.72 14.63
N GLY A 52 5.93 4.08 14.59
CA GLY A 52 4.85 3.10 14.56
C GLY A 52 3.43 3.67 14.75
N PRO A 53 2.41 2.78 14.77
CA PRO A 53 2.42 1.39 14.29
C PRO A 53 2.37 1.30 12.76
N ILE A 54 2.83 0.17 12.19
CA ILE A 54 2.58 -0.16 10.78
C ILE A 54 1.23 -0.88 10.70
N GLY A 55 0.31 -0.34 9.89
CA GLY A 55 -1.03 -0.87 9.72
C GLY A 55 -1.34 -1.22 8.27
N PHE A 56 -2.19 -2.23 8.09
CA PHE A 56 -2.84 -2.55 6.82
C PHE A 56 -4.33 -2.34 6.99
N SER A 57 -4.94 -1.59 6.08
CA SER A 57 -6.38 -1.36 6.06
C SER A 57 -6.95 -1.72 4.70
N SER A 58 -8.19 -2.19 4.71
CA SER A 58 -9.00 -2.39 3.53
C SER A 58 -10.44 -2.07 3.91
N GLU A 59 -11.21 -1.56 2.95
CA GLU A 59 -12.61 -1.24 3.18
C GLU A 59 -13.48 -2.43 2.79
N LEU A 60 -13.90 -2.49 1.53
CA LEU A 60 -14.90 -3.46 1.04
C LEU A 60 -14.28 -4.67 0.32
N VAL A 61 -12.96 -4.88 0.42
CA VAL A 61 -12.28 -5.98 -0.26
C VAL A 61 -11.43 -6.81 0.69
N ILE A 62 -11.15 -8.05 0.30
CA ILE A 62 -10.21 -8.91 1.03
C ILE A 62 -8.79 -8.49 0.64
N LEU A 63 -8.06 -7.91 1.59
CA LEU A 63 -6.62 -7.68 1.44
C LEU A 63 -5.85 -8.96 1.80
N ARG A 64 -5.09 -9.50 0.84
CA ARG A 64 -4.14 -10.60 1.08
C ARG A 64 -2.73 -10.05 1.13
N VAL A 65 -2.06 -10.24 2.26
CA VAL A 65 -0.65 -9.84 2.46
C VAL A 65 0.19 -11.10 2.63
N SER A 66 1.29 -11.19 1.89
CA SER A 66 2.28 -12.24 2.06
C SER A 66 3.70 -11.66 2.04
N SER A 67 4.67 -12.41 2.57
CA SER A 67 6.09 -12.02 2.55
C SER A 67 6.41 -10.66 3.22
N LEU A 68 5.64 -10.28 4.24
CA LEU A 68 5.91 -9.06 5.02
C LEU A 68 7.29 -9.13 5.68
N ARG A 69 8.11 -8.11 5.42
CA ARG A 69 9.42 -7.93 6.02
C ARG A 69 9.58 -6.48 6.46
N ILE A 70 10.13 -6.30 7.66
CA ILE A 70 10.55 -5.00 8.18
C ILE A 70 12.06 -5.11 8.37
N LEU A 71 12.79 -4.22 7.70
CA LEU A 71 14.24 -4.13 7.81
C LEU A 71 14.57 -2.81 8.52
N THR A 72 15.43 -2.88 9.52
CA THR A 72 16.00 -1.71 10.18
C THR A 72 17.46 -1.62 9.75
N LEU A 73 17.88 -0.46 9.24
CA LEU A 73 19.26 -0.17 8.86
C LEU A 73 20.03 0.45 10.03
#